data_AF-A0AAU4H4X9-F1
#
_entry.id   AF-A0AAU4H4X9-F1
#
_cell.length_a   1.000
_cell.length_b   1.000
_cell.length_c   1.000
_cell.angle_alpha   90.00
_cell.angle_beta   90.00
_cell.angle_gamma   90.00
#
_symmetry.space_group_name_H-M   'P 1'
#
loop_
_entity.id
_entity.type
_entity.pdbx_description
1 polymer ?
#
loop_
_entity_poly.entity_id
_entity_poly.type
_entity_poly.pdbx_seq_one_letter_code
_entity_poly.pdbx_strand_id
1 'polypeptide(L)'
;MFEIRVTADHHPEPGAWPTPEKAYALAPSIISEIGWTFRTVAARECFTQMDREYYLRKAALLDRIALLDEPDEPHGDATETAEAAALYLLDMDHASAHAATNPRGYVRQEYARWAKNH
;
A
#
# COMPACT_ATOMS: atom_id res chain seq x y z
N MET A 1 -29.16 -26.73 25.94
CA MET A 1 -29.61 -25.82 24.87
C MET A 1 -28.59 -24.69 24.84
N PHE A 2 -27.69 -24.70 23.86
CA PHE A 2 -26.68 -23.66 23.68
C PHE A 2 -27.07 -22.84 22.45
N GLU A 3 -27.36 -21.55 22.63
CA GLU A 3 -27.61 -20.64 21.53
C GLU A 3 -26.27 -20.19 20.94
N ILE A 4 -26.04 -20.53 19.68
CA ILE A 4 -24.91 -20.01 18.90
C ILE A 4 -25.33 -18.62 18.44
N ARG A 5 -24.72 -17.57 19.00
CA ARG A 5 -24.77 -16.24 18.39
C ARG A 5 -23.88 -16.25 17.15
N VAL A 6 -24.49 -16.44 15.99
CA VAL A 6 -23.88 -16.05 14.71
C VAL A 6 -23.88 -14.52 14.69
N THR A 7 -22.78 -13.91 15.14
CA THR A 7 -22.44 -12.57 14.66
C THR A 7 -22.07 -12.74 13.20
N ALA A 8 -23.04 -12.54 12.32
CA ALA A 8 -22.76 -12.25 10.94
C ALA A 8 -21.93 -10.96 10.95
N ASP A 9 -20.60 -11.09 10.88
CA ASP A 9 -19.73 -10.00 10.46
C ASP A 9 -20.25 -9.58 9.10
N HIS A 10 -21.02 -8.49 9.10
CA HIS A 10 -21.36 -7.77 7.89
C HIS A 10 -20.07 -7.08 7.47
N HIS A 11 -19.10 -7.84 6.97
CA HIS A 11 -18.02 -7.29 6.18
C HIS A 11 -18.72 -6.67 4.97
N PRO A 12 -18.72 -5.33 4.83
CA PRO A 12 -19.23 -4.73 3.60
C PRO A 12 -18.45 -5.38 2.45
N GLU A 13 -19.20 -5.86 1.45
CA GLU A 13 -18.63 -6.32 0.18
C GLU A 13 -17.48 -5.37 -0.20
N PRO A 14 -16.25 -5.89 -0.37
CA PRO A 14 -15.10 -5.05 -0.60
C PRO A 14 -15.36 -4.24 -1.87
N GLY A 15 -15.61 -2.94 -1.68
CA GLY A 15 -15.85 -2.02 -2.79
C GLY A 15 -14.68 -2.08 -3.77
N ALA A 16 -14.96 -1.83 -5.06
CA ALA A 16 -13.94 -1.85 -6.10
C ALA A 16 -12.69 -1.06 -5.68
N TRP A 17 -11.52 -1.67 -5.88
CA TRP A 17 -10.23 -1.03 -5.59
C TRP A 17 -10.14 0.33 -6.27
N PRO A 18 -9.61 1.37 -5.60
CA PRO A 18 -9.49 2.69 -6.21
C PRO A 18 -8.52 2.63 -7.40
N THR A 19 -8.83 3.40 -8.45
CA THR A 19 -7.88 3.59 -9.55
C THR A 19 -6.63 4.34 -9.06
N PRO A 20 -5.47 4.15 -9.69
CA PRO A 20 -4.25 4.86 -9.31
C PRO A 20 -4.41 6.38 -9.27
N GLU A 21 -5.10 6.95 -10.26
CA GLU A 21 -5.32 8.40 -10.39
C GLU A 21 -6.09 8.92 -9.18
N LYS A 22 -7.13 8.19 -8.74
CA LYS A 22 -7.92 8.56 -7.58
C LYS A 22 -7.14 8.36 -6.27
N ALA A 23 -6.37 7.29 -6.17
CA ALA A 23 -5.61 6.97 -4.96
C ALA A 23 -4.48 7.97 -4.69
N TYR A 24 -3.80 8.42 -5.74
CA TYR A 24 -2.61 9.27 -5.64
C TYR A 24 -2.86 10.73 -5.99
N ALA A 25 -4.11 11.17 -6.12
CA ALA A 25 -4.47 12.56 -6.45
C ALA A 25 -3.87 13.59 -5.48
N LEU A 26 -3.69 13.22 -4.20
CA LEU A 26 -3.11 14.08 -3.16
C LEU A 26 -1.64 13.77 -2.89
N ALA A 27 -1.04 12.83 -3.63
CA ALA A 27 0.33 12.41 -3.38
C ALA A 27 1.32 13.51 -3.79
N PRO A 28 2.40 13.73 -3.01
CA PRO A 28 3.49 14.61 -3.43
C PRO A 28 4.17 14.05 -4.69
N SER A 29 5.00 14.86 -5.34
CA SER A 29 5.78 14.38 -6.50
C SER A 29 6.67 13.18 -6.13
N ILE A 30 6.93 12.30 -7.10
CA ILE A 30 7.80 11.12 -6.91
C ILE A 30 9.17 11.54 -6.35
N ILE A 31 9.77 12.61 -6.87
CA ILE A 31 11.07 13.11 -6.41
C ILE A 31 11.03 13.55 -4.94
N SER A 32 9.98 14.28 -4.54
CA SER A 32 9.81 14.69 -3.14
C SER A 32 9.66 13.50 -2.21
N GLU A 33 8.95 12.46 -2.66
CA GLU A 33 8.71 11.24 -1.88
C GLU A 33 9.97 10.36 -1.77
N ILE A 34 10.78 10.26 -2.84
CA ILE A 34 12.12 9.66 -2.79
C ILE A 34 12.98 10.38 -1.75
N GLY A 35 12.99 11.71 -1.78
CA GLY A 35 13.73 12.50 -0.81
C GLY A 35 13.26 12.29 0.62
N TRP A 36 11.94 12.19 0.85
CA TRP A 36 11.38 11.91 2.17
C TRP A 36 11.76 10.51 2.66
N THR A 37 11.52 9.47 1.86
CA THR A 37 11.82 8.08 2.24
C THR A 37 13.30 7.87 2.56
N PHE A 38 14.22 8.44 1.77
CA PHE A 38 15.66 8.35 2.01
C PHE A 38 16.07 9.02 3.32
N ARG A 39 15.60 10.26 3.58
CA ARG A 39 15.90 10.98 4.82
C ARG A 39 15.36 10.26 6.05
N THR A 40 14.16 9.68 5.96
CA THR A 40 13.55 8.94 7.07
C THR A 40 14.36 7.71 7.45
N VAL A 41 14.90 6.95 6.48
CA VAL A 41 15.78 5.81 6.76
C VAL A 41 17.12 6.29 7.32
N ALA A 42 17.73 7.31 6.71
CA ALA A 42 19.04 7.81 7.10
C ALA A 42 19.07 8.38 8.53
N ALA A 43 17.93 8.84 9.05
CA ALA A 43 17.80 9.37 10.39
C ALA A 43 17.65 8.29 11.49
N ARG A 44 17.57 7.01 11.12
CA ARG A 44 17.29 5.90 12.04
C ARG A 44 18.49 4.97 12.14
N GLU A 45 18.63 4.33 13.30
CA GLU A 45 19.67 3.31 13.48
C GLU A 45 19.43 2.12 12.53
N CYS A 46 20.51 1.53 12.03
CA CYS A 46 20.43 0.38 11.13
C CYS A 46 19.62 -0.76 11.78
N PHE A 47 18.89 -1.51 10.95
CA PHE A 47 18.07 -2.66 11.36
C PHE A 47 16.88 -2.33 12.28
N THR A 48 16.56 -1.04 12.46
CA THR A 48 15.33 -0.64 13.16
C THR A 48 14.14 -0.73 12.21
N GLN A 49 13.07 -1.43 12.61
CA GLN A 49 11.81 -1.42 11.88
C GLN A 49 11.21 -0.01 11.90
N MET A 50 10.70 0.43 10.75
CA MET A 50 10.05 1.74 10.62
C MET A 50 8.58 1.67 11.00
N ASP A 51 7.97 2.83 11.18
CA ASP A 51 6.57 2.93 11.54
C ASP A 51 5.69 2.61 10.30
N ARG A 52 4.43 2.21 10.51
CA ARG A 52 3.52 1.82 9.41
C ARG A 52 3.41 2.90 8.32
N GLU A 53 3.39 4.18 8.67
CA GLU A 53 3.34 5.29 7.71
C GLU A 53 4.51 5.21 6.72
N TYR A 54 5.72 4.92 7.19
CA TYR A 54 6.88 4.79 6.32
C TYR A 54 6.68 3.69 5.29
N TYR A 55 6.23 2.51 5.71
CA TYR A 55 6.02 1.38 4.81
C TYR A 55 4.86 1.61 3.85
N LEU A 56 3.77 2.25 4.30
CA LEU A 56 2.67 2.66 3.43
C LEU A 56 3.13 3.64 2.35
N ARG A 57 3.85 4.70 2.75
CA ARG A 57 4.37 5.71 1.83
C ARG A 57 5.41 5.15 0.87
N LYS A 58 6.29 4.26 1.34
CA LYS A 58 7.25 3.53 0.50
C LYS A 58 6.54 2.64 -0.52
N ALA A 59 5.54 1.86 -0.11
CA ALA A 59 4.78 1.00 -1.01
C ALA A 59 4.03 1.81 -2.07
N ALA A 60 3.40 2.93 -1.68
CA ALA A 60 2.72 3.85 -2.59
C ALA A 60 3.69 4.50 -3.59
N LEU A 61 4.90 4.88 -3.16
CA LEU A 61 5.94 5.40 -4.05
C LEU A 61 6.34 4.36 -5.11
N LEU A 62 6.60 3.12 -4.69
CA LEU A 62 7.01 2.05 -5.59
C LEU A 62 5.90 1.69 -6.58
N ASP A 63 4.64 1.63 -6.13
CA ASP A 63 3.47 1.44 -7.01
C ASP A 63 3.37 2.54 -8.08
N ARG A 64 3.64 3.79 -7.71
CA ARG A 64 3.65 4.93 -8.65
C ARG A 64 4.81 4.87 -9.64
N ILE A 65 5.96 4.33 -9.25
CA ILE A 65 7.09 4.11 -10.15
C ILE A 65 6.77 2.97 -11.13
N ALA A 66 6.19 1.87 -10.65
CA ALA A 66 5.74 0.76 -11.49
C ALA A 66 4.72 1.21 -12.55
N LEU A 67 3.76 2.05 -12.17
CA LEU A 67 2.76 2.60 -13.11
C LEU A 67 3.37 3.45 -14.24
N LEU A 68 4.57 4.01 -14.06
CA LEU A 68 5.29 4.72 -15.12
C LEU A 68 6.04 3.77 -16.07
N ASP A 69 6.34 2.56 -15.61
CA ASP A 69 7.11 1.51 -16.32
C ASP A 69 6.18 0.51 -17.05
N GLU A 70 4.96 0.31 -16.54
CA GLU A 70 3.90 -0.53 -17.11
C GLU A 70 3.49 -0.31 -18.58
N PRO A 71 3.58 0.89 -19.20
CA PRO A 71 3.23 1.03 -20.62
C PRO A 71 4.17 0.26 -21.57
N ASP A 72 5.34 -0.21 -21.12
CA ASP A 72 6.31 -0.96 -21.90
C ASP A 72 6.36 -2.43 -21.46
N GLU A 73 5.83 -3.35 -22.28
CA GLU A 73 6.01 -4.79 -22.05
C GLU A 73 7.42 -5.26 -22.48
N PRO A 74 8.07 -6.17 -21.73
CA PRO A 74 7.59 -6.80 -20.50
C PRO A 74 7.72 -5.89 -19.28
N HIS A 75 6.76 -5.98 -18.36
CA HIS A 75 6.81 -5.30 -17.06
C HIS A 75 8.17 -5.51 -16.37
N GLY A 76 8.85 -4.40 -16.06
CA GLY A 76 10.17 -4.43 -15.45
C GLY A 76 10.18 -4.66 -13.94
N ASP A 77 11.38 -4.67 -13.37
CA ASP A 77 11.66 -4.86 -11.94
C ASP A 77 10.86 -3.94 -11.01
N ALA A 78 10.40 -2.78 -11.51
CA ALA A 78 9.57 -1.85 -10.77
C ALA A 78 8.23 -2.47 -10.35
N THR A 79 7.62 -3.26 -11.23
CA THR A 79 6.34 -3.94 -10.96
C THR A 79 6.49 -4.98 -9.86
N GLU A 80 7.50 -5.86 -9.97
CA GLU A 80 7.81 -6.87 -8.94
C GLU A 80 8.12 -6.21 -7.60
N THR A 81 8.92 -5.13 -7.61
CA THR A 81 9.27 -4.40 -6.40
C THR A 81 8.05 -3.76 -5.73
N ALA A 82 7.12 -3.22 -6.52
CA ALA A 82 5.86 -2.67 -6.01
C ALA A 82 4.96 -3.74 -5.39
N GLU A 83 4.87 -4.92 -6.02
CA GLU A 83 4.12 -6.05 -5.48
C GLU A 83 4.71 -6.57 -4.17
N ALA A 84 6.04 -6.75 -4.11
CA ALA A 84 6.72 -7.18 -2.89
C ALA A 84 6.51 -6.19 -1.73
N ALA A 85 6.59 -4.88 -2.00
CA ALA A 85 6.32 -3.85 -1.00
C ALA A 85 4.86 -3.85 -0.52
N ALA A 86 3.92 -4.12 -1.43
CA ALA A 86 2.51 -4.24 -1.10
C ALA A 86 2.21 -5.48 -0.23
N LEU A 87 2.82 -6.63 -0.56
CA LEU A 87 2.72 -7.85 0.25
C LEU A 87 3.30 -7.65 1.65
N TYR A 88 4.43 -6.94 1.77
CA TYR A 88 5.01 -6.61 3.06
C TYR A 88 4.07 -5.75 3.93
N LEU A 89 3.39 -4.77 3.32
CA LEU A 89 2.41 -3.95 4.04
C LEU A 89 1.18 -4.77 4.46
N LEU A 90 0.67 -5.65 3.59
CA LEU A 90 -0.44 -6.56 3.91
C LEU A 90 -0.10 -7.45 5.12
N ASP A 91 1.09 -8.04 5.14
CA ASP A 91 1.57 -8.88 6.23
C ASP A 91 1.67 -8.09 7.54
N MET A 92 2.26 -6.89 7.48
CA MET A 92 2.36 -5.97 8.61
C MET A 92 1.00 -5.59 9.21
N ASP A 93 0.00 -5.41 8.35
CA ASP A 93 -1.35 -5.02 8.75
C ASP A 93 -2.24 -6.21 9.15
N HIS A 94 -1.70 -7.43 9.07
CA HIS A 94 -2.47 -8.67 9.21
C HIS A 94 -3.74 -8.65 8.36
N ALA A 95 -3.61 -8.15 7.13
CA ALA A 95 -4.72 -7.93 6.23
C ALA A 95 -5.40 -9.24 5.81
N SER A 96 -6.68 -9.15 5.43
CA SER A 96 -7.46 -10.33 5.07
C SER A 96 -6.97 -10.99 3.78
N ALA A 97 -7.29 -12.28 3.60
CA ALA A 97 -7.00 -13.01 2.37
C ALA A 97 -7.60 -12.35 1.12
N HIS A 98 -8.71 -11.60 1.27
CA HIS A 98 -9.27 -10.82 0.17
C HIS A 98 -8.32 -9.70 -0.28
N ALA A 99 -7.68 -8.99 0.64
CA ALA A 99 -6.72 -7.93 0.31
C ALA A 99 -5.48 -8.49 -0.42
N ALA A 100 -5.09 -9.73 -0.10
CA ALA A 100 -4.00 -10.44 -0.79
C ALA A 100 -4.31 -10.75 -2.28
N THR A 101 -5.58 -10.70 -2.71
CA THR A 101 -5.94 -10.89 -4.14
C THR A 101 -5.54 -9.71 -5.02
N ASN A 102 -5.33 -8.54 -4.43
CA ASN A 102 -4.83 -7.36 -5.14
C ASN A 102 -3.96 -6.51 -4.20
N PRO A 103 -2.69 -6.90 -3.97
CA PRO A 103 -1.80 -6.19 -3.06
C PRO A 103 -1.64 -4.71 -3.39
N ARG A 104 -1.46 -4.38 -4.66
CA ARG A 104 -1.29 -2.99 -5.10
C ARG A 104 -2.59 -2.20 -4.96
N GLY A 105 -3.74 -2.83 -5.19
CA GLY A 105 -5.06 -2.26 -4.88
C GLY A 105 -5.24 -1.94 -3.40
N TYR A 106 -4.74 -2.81 -2.51
CA TYR A 106 -4.72 -2.57 -1.07
C TYR A 106 -3.89 -1.34 -0.71
N VAL A 107 -2.65 -1.24 -1.22
CA VAL A 107 -1.78 -0.05 -1.02
C VAL A 107 -2.50 1.23 -1.43
N ARG A 108 -3.13 1.23 -2.62
CA ARG A 108 -3.87 2.39 -3.14
C ARG A 108 -5.04 2.77 -2.22
N GLN A 109 -5.78 1.79 -1.71
CA GLN A 109 -6.87 2.02 -0.77
C GLN A 109 -6.39 2.63 0.55
N GLU A 110 -5.35 2.06 1.15
CA GLU A 110 -4.80 2.53 2.42
C GLU A 110 -4.14 3.90 2.30
N TYR A 111 -3.43 4.15 1.20
CA TYR A 111 -2.82 5.45 0.93
C TYR A 111 -3.88 6.53 0.78
N ALA A 112 -4.96 6.25 0.01
CA ALA A 112 -6.06 7.19 -0.16
C ALA A 112 -6.81 7.51 1.14
N ARG A 113 -6.87 6.54 2.09
CA ARG A 113 -7.41 6.77 3.43
C ARG A 113 -6.48 7.62 4.27
N TRP A 114 -5.18 7.31 4.28
CA TRP A 114 -4.17 8.05 5.02
C TRP A 114 -4.07 9.51 4.57
N ALA A 115 -3.97 9.75 3.25
CA ALA A 115 -3.79 11.07 2.64
C ALA A 115 -5.01 12.00 2.78
N LYS A 116 -6.18 11.48 3.16
CA LYS A 116 -7.35 12.32 3.48
C LYS A 116 -7.33 12.84 4.91
N ASN A 117 -6.55 12.21 5.78
CA ASN A 117 -6.52 12.46 7.22
C ASN A 117 -5.19 13.10 7.67
N HIS A 118 -4.27 13.40 6.74
CA HIS A 118 -2.96 14.02 6.95
C HIS A 118 -2.72 15.09 5.88
#